data_AF-A0A4R9JLH8-F1
#
_entry.id   AF-A0A4R9JLH8-F1
#
_cell.length_a   1.000
_cell.length_b   1.000
_cell.length_c   1.000
_cell.angle_alpha   90.00
_cell.angle_beta   90.00
_cell.angle_gamma   90.00
#
_symmetry.space_group_name_H-M   'P 1'
#
loop_
_entity.id
_entity.type
_entity.pdbx_description
1 polymer ?
#
loop_
_entity_poly.entity_id
_entity_poly.type
_entity_poly.pdbx_seq_one_letter_code
_entity_poly.pdbx_strand_id
1 'polypeptide(L)'
;MFTKLSRGAVSKLIDRLLQKGLVSRIEGTVDRRYQEIQLTKDGKKLVPKLAKVADENDSFFFSILNQSEKEFLRKTLIKLTNAHKLHTNPIE
;
A
#
# COMPACT_ATOMS: atom_id res chain seq x y z
N MET A 1 -5.03 0.13 -6.69
CA MET A 1 -4.58 0.16 -5.27
C MET A 1 -4.65 1.59 -4.81
N PHE A 2 -5.70 1.97 -4.07
CA PHE A 2 -5.87 3.35 -3.60
C PHE A 2 -5.25 3.46 -2.21
N THR A 3 -4.09 4.13 -2.13
CA THR A 3 -3.45 4.48 -0.86
C THR A 3 -4.29 5.53 -0.15
N LYS A 4 -4.42 5.52 1.18
CA LYS A 4 -5.06 6.59 1.98
C LYS A 4 -4.31 7.95 1.94
N LEU A 5 -3.53 8.19 0.90
CA LEU A 5 -2.66 9.34 0.71
C LEU A 5 -3.30 10.27 -0.33
N SER A 6 -3.19 11.59 -0.11
CA SER A 6 -3.60 12.60 -1.10
C SER A 6 -2.75 12.51 -2.38
N ARG A 7 -3.24 13.06 -3.50
CA ARG A 7 -2.48 13.13 -4.76
C ARG A 7 -1.08 13.69 -4.59
N GLY A 8 -0.94 14.79 -3.84
CA GLY A 8 0.36 15.39 -3.54
C GLY A 8 1.27 14.50 -2.69
N ALA A 9 0.70 13.79 -1.71
CA ALA A 9 1.46 12.84 -0.89
C ALA A 9 1.92 11.62 -1.69
N VAL A 10 1.07 11.11 -2.59
CA VAL A 10 1.43 10.03 -3.53
C VAL A 10 2.55 10.48 -4.47
N SER A 11 2.47 11.68 -5.05
CA SER A 11 3.55 12.22 -5.91
C SER A 11 4.88 12.29 -5.16
N LYS A 12 4.90 12.90 -3.97
CA LYS A 12 6.12 12.99 -3.14
C LYS A 12 6.67 11.61 -2.74
N LEU A 13 5.79 10.62 -2.54
CA LEU A 13 6.22 9.26 -2.26
C LEU A 13 6.86 8.61 -3.50
N ILE A 14 6.24 8.75 -4.67
CA ILE A 14 6.77 8.25 -5.94
C ILE A 14 8.13 8.90 -6.23
N ASP A 15 8.27 10.21 -6.06
CA ASP A 15 9.52 10.92 -6.31
C ASP A 15 10.66 10.40 -5.42
N ARG A 16 10.37 10.11 -4.14
CA ARG A 16 11.35 9.48 -3.24
C ARG A 16 11.71 8.06 -3.65
N LEU A 17 10.76 7.28 -4.15
CA LEU A 17 11.04 5.92 -4.63
C LEU A 17 11.85 5.94 -5.93
N LEU A 18 11.62 6.92 -6.80
CA LEU A 18 12.40 7.17 -8.02
C LEU A 18 13.84 7.54 -7.67
N GLN A 19 14.04 8.48 -6.74
CA GLN A 19 15.37 8.87 -6.24
C GLN A 19 16.15 7.69 -5.64
N LYS A 20 15.44 6.73 -5.05
CA LYS A 20 16.03 5.49 -4.51
C LYS A 20 16.26 4.40 -5.57
N GLY A 21 15.88 4.62 -6.82
CA GLY A 21 15.99 3.62 -7.89
C GLY A 21 15.09 2.39 -7.71
N LEU A 22 14.06 2.48 -6.86
CA LEU A 22 13.17 1.35 -6.54
C LEU A 22 11.97 1.26 -7.50
N VAL A 23 11.61 2.37 -8.12
CA VAL A 23 10.58 2.44 -9.16
C VAL A 23 11.12 3.19 -10.38
N SER A 24 10.47 3.00 -11.52
CA SER A 24 10.69 3.74 -12.76
C SER A 24 9.37 4.33 -13.25
N ARG A 25 9.47 5.43 -14.01
CA ARG A 25 8.34 6.10 -14.66
C ARG A 25 8.37 5.81 -16.16
N ILE A 26 7.24 5.36 -16.71
CA ILE A 26 7.05 5.13 -18.14
C ILE A 26 5.95 6.08 -18.61
N GLU A 27 6.18 6.75 -19.75
CA GLU A 27 5.15 7.57 -20.37
C GLU A 27 4.02 6.67 -20.90
N GLY A 28 2.78 7.00 -20.56
CA GLY A 28 1.62 6.27 -21.07
C GLY A 28 1.57 6.36 -22.60
N THR A 29 1.51 5.21 -23.26
CA THR A 29 1.47 5.11 -24.72
C THR A 29 0.16 5.62 -25.34
N VAL A 30 -0.89 5.81 -24.52
CA VAL A 30 -2.25 6.16 -24.95
C VAL A 30 -2.64 7.60 -24.56
N ASP A 31 -2.17 8.11 -23.43
CA ASP A 31 -2.39 9.50 -23.00
C ASP A 31 -1.18 9.96 -22.18
N ARG A 32 -0.48 10.99 -22.67
CA ARG A 32 0.74 11.57 -22.08
C ARG A 32 0.51 12.16 -20.68
N ARG A 33 -0.74 12.34 -20.26
CA ARG A 33 -1.11 12.78 -18.91
C ARG A 33 -1.10 11.64 -17.89
N TYR A 34 -1.03 10.38 -18.35
CA TYR A 34 -0.91 9.22 -17.48
C TYR A 34 0.55 8.79 -17.39
N GLN A 35 0.98 8.57 -16.15
CA GLN A 35 2.30 8.03 -15.86
C GLN A 35 2.14 6.65 -15.27
N GLU A 36 2.80 5.69 -15.89
CA GLU A 36 2.88 4.34 -15.37
C GLU A 36 4.09 4.23 -14.46
N ILE A 37 3.87 3.79 -13.22
CA ILE A 37 4.94 3.55 -12.25
C ILE A 37 5.16 2.05 -12.13
N GLN A 38 6.37 1.60 -12.40
CA GLN A 38 6.75 0.18 -12.32
C GLN A 38 7.88 -0.03 -11.32
N LEU A 39 7.91 -1.18 -10.66
CA LEU A 39 9.05 -1.57 -9.83
C LEU A 39 10.27 -1.88 -10.71
N THR A 40 11.43 -1.36 -10.33
CA THR A 40 12.71 -1.76 -10.92
C THR A 40 13.08 -3.18 -10.49
N LYS A 41 14.15 -3.74 -11.07
CA LYS A 41 14.69 -5.04 -10.63
C LYS A 41 15.03 -5.03 -9.14
N ASP A 42 15.61 -3.94 -8.65
CA ASP A 42 16.00 -3.81 -7.25
C ASP A 42 14.79 -3.56 -6.33
N GLY A 43 13.80 -2.79 -6.81
CA GLY A 43 12.49 -2.70 -6.16
C GLY A 43 11.85 -4.07 -5.96
N LYS A 44 11.79 -4.90 -7.02
CA LYS A 44 11.22 -6.25 -6.97
C LYS A 44 11.96 -7.17 -5.99
N LYS A 45 13.30 -7.09 -5.92
CA LYS A 45 14.10 -7.86 -4.95
C LYS A 45 13.84 -7.45 -3.50
N LEU A 46 13.46 -6.19 -3.27
CA LEU A 46 13.22 -5.67 -1.93
C LEU A 46 11.84 -6.06 -1.38
N VAL A 47 10.83 -6.18 -2.25
CA VAL A 47 9.45 -6.55 -1.87
C VAL A 47 9.38 -7.77 -0.94
N PRO A 48 9.94 -8.96 -1.26
CA PRO A 48 9.81 -10.12 -0.38
C PRO A 48 10.51 -9.93 0.97
N LYS A 49 11.58 -9.14 1.03
CA LYS A 49 12.27 -8.84 2.30
C LYS A 49 11.40 -7.96 3.20
N LEU A 50 10.76 -6.95 2.63
CA LEU A 50 9.84 -6.07 3.36
C LEU A 50 8.56 -6.80 3.77
N ALA A 51 8.05 -7.68 2.91
CA ALA A 51 6.89 -8.53 3.24
C ALA A 51 7.18 -9.40 4.45
N LYS A 52 8.34 -10.05 4.51
CA LYS A 52 8.74 -10.84 5.68
C LYS A 52 8.76 -10.03 6.98
N VAL A 53 9.32 -8.82 6.95
CA VAL A 53 9.34 -7.94 8.14
C VAL A 53 7.93 -7.52 8.54
N ALA A 54 7.04 -7.27 7.56
CA ALA A 54 5.64 -6.97 7.83
C ALA A 54 4.91 -8.18 8.46
N ASP A 55 5.12 -9.38 7.92
CA ASP A 55 4.54 -10.62 8.45
C ASP A 55 5.02 -10.91 9.89
N GLU A 56 6.31 -10.69 10.17
CA GLU A 56 6.88 -10.81 11.52
C GLU A 56 6.26 -9.80 12.49
N ASN A 57 6.13 -8.54 12.06
CA ASN A 57 5.50 -7.50 12.86
C ASN A 57 4.02 -7.80 13.13
N ASP A 58 3.27 -8.27 12.12
CA ASP A 58 1.86 -8.64 12.27
C ASP A 58 1.72 -9.85 13.21
N SER A 59 2.57 -10.87 13.04
CA SER A 59 2.59 -12.05 13.91
C SER A 59 2.85 -11.65 15.37
N PHE A 60 3.83 -10.78 15.60
CA PHE A 60 4.17 -10.27 16.94
C PHE A 60 3.04 -9.43 17.54
N PHE A 61 2.54 -8.44 16.80
CA PHE A 61 1.50 -7.53 17.30
C PHE A 61 0.21 -8.27 17.63
N PHE A 62 -0.19 -9.23 16.78
CA PHE A 62 -1.40 -10.02 16.97
C PHE A 62 -1.15 -11.35 17.71
N SER A 63 0.02 -11.56 18.32
CA SER A 63 0.35 -12.82 19.00
C SER A 63 -0.53 -13.08 20.23
N ILE A 64 -1.07 -12.02 20.83
CA ILE A 64 -1.95 -12.08 22.00
C ILE A 64 -3.36 -12.56 21.66
N LEU A 65 -3.73 -12.58 20.38
CA LEU A 65 -5.06 -12.97 19.92
C LEU A 65 -5.05 -14.41 19.41
N ASN A 66 -6.02 -15.21 19.80
CA ASN A 66 -6.30 -16.49 19.17
C ASN A 66 -6.98 -16.29 17.79
N GLN A 67 -7.11 -17.36 17.02
CA GLN A 67 -7.65 -17.29 15.65
C GLN A 67 -9.07 -16.72 15.58
N SER A 68 -9.93 -17.07 16.55
CA SER A 68 -11.30 -16.57 16.61
C SER A 68 -11.34 -15.07 16.90
N GLU A 69 -10.50 -14.59 17.81
CA GLU A 69 -10.36 -13.17 18.14
C GLU A 69 -9.84 -12.36 16.96
N LYS A 70 -8.85 -12.87 16.22
CA LYS A 70 -8.35 -12.24 14.99
C LYS A 70 -9.46 -12.12 13.94
N GLU A 71 -10.24 -13.17 13.74
CA GLU A 71 -11.36 -13.16 12.79
C GLU A 71 -12.47 -12.19 13.21
N PHE A 72 -12.78 -12.14 14.50
CA PHE A 72 -13.77 -11.22 15.04
C PHE A 72 -13.34 -9.76 14.88
N LEU A 73 -12.08 -9.44 15.23
CA LEU A 73 -11.49 -8.13 15.02
C LEU A 73 -11.56 -7.73 13.54
N ARG A 74 -11.15 -8.62 12.63
CA ARG A 74 -11.20 -8.37 11.18
C ARG A 74 -12.62 -8.07 10.70
N LYS A 75 -13.61 -8.88 11.10
CA LYS A 75 -15.03 -8.66 10.76
C LYS A 75 -15.52 -7.30 11.26
N THR A 76 -15.13 -6.92 12.47
CA THR A 76 -15.50 -5.64 13.08
C THR A 76 -14.89 -4.46 12.31
N LEU A 77 -13.60 -4.52 11.99
CA LEU A 77 -12.90 -3.48 11.21
C LEU A 77 -13.47 -3.32 9.79
N ILE A 78 -13.84 -4.43 9.14
CA ILE A 78 -14.50 -4.40 7.81
C ILE A 78 -15.88 -3.75 7.93
N LYS A 79 -16.68 -4.14 8.93
CA LYS A 79 -18.01 -3.54 9.17
C LYS A 79 -17.92 -2.03 9.36
N LEU A 80 -16.97 -1.56 10.17
CA LEU A 80 -16.73 -0.13 10.39
C LEU A 80 -16.25 0.58 9.12
N THR A 81 -15.30 -0.02 8.39
CA THR A 81 -14.79 0.52 7.12
C THR A 81 -15.90 0.70 6.09
N ASN A 82 -16.84 -0.25 6.03
CA ASN A 82 -17.97 -0.21 5.11
C ASN A 82 -19.00 0.84 5.54
N ALA A 83 -19.38 0.85 6.82
CA ALA A 83 -20.37 1.79 7.36
C ALA A 83 -19.94 3.26 7.24
N HIS A 84 -18.67 3.54 7.50
CA HIS A 84 -18.12 4.91 7.49
C HIS A 84 -17.43 5.28 6.16
N LYS A 85 -17.55 4.44 5.13
CA LYS A 85 -16.93 4.68 3.82
C LYS A 85 -15.44 4.99 3.91
N LEU A 86 -14.72 4.38 4.86
CA LEU A 86 -13.26 4.59 5.03
C LEU A 86 -12.42 3.98 3.88
N HIS A 87 -13.11 3.39 2.90
CA HIS A 87 -12.59 2.88 1.64
C HIS A 87 -12.84 3.83 0.45
N THR A 88 -13.60 4.93 0.64
CA THR A 88 -13.82 5.93 -0.41
C THR A 88 -12.71 6.98 -0.39
N ASN A 89 -12.09 7.15 -1.55
CA ASN A 89 -10.96 8.02 -1.87
C ASN A 89 -11.01 9.44 -1.25
N PRO A 90 -9.92 9.95 -0.66
CA PRO A 90 -9.67 11.38 -0.57
C PRO A 90 -9.04 11.85 -1.90
N ILE A 91 -9.86 12.06 -2.93
CA ILE A 91 -9.44 12.64 -4.21
C ILE A 91 -10.29 13.88 -4.56
N GLU A 92 -10.72 14.63 -3.55
CA GLU A 92 -10.98 16.05 -3.75
C GLU A 92 -9.65 16.80 -3.56
#